data_AF-A0A9E5P5R4-F1
#
_entry.id   AF-A0A9E5P5R4-F1
#
_cell.length_a   1.000
_cell.length_b   1.000
_cell.length_c   1.000
_cell.angle_alpha   90.00
_cell.angle_beta   90.00
_cell.angle_gamma   90.00
#
_symmetry.space_group_name_H-M   'P 1'
#
loop_
_entity.id
_entity.type
_entity.pdbx_description
1 polymer ?
#
loop_
_entity_poly.entity_id
_entity_poly.type
_entity_poly.pdbx_seq_one_letter_code
_entity_poly.pdbx_strand_id
1 'polypeptide(L)'
;MKRGKTETIRRRTWFGMEGAVTIGSGLTHGAGLGGFVIPHPAVVNWLLRQGLADNARYTLTVTHEFGHLQSAPLALLYTGVLLAVTFATGHANLLRIVL
;
A
#
# COMPACT_ATOMS: atom_id res chain seq x y z
N MET A 1 -22.35 -1.37 3.72
CA MET A 1 -21.32 -0.84 4.64
C MET A 1 -21.99 0.22 5.51
N LYS A 2 -22.00 0.11 6.85
CA LYS A 2 -22.57 1.17 7.70
C LYS A 2 -21.65 2.39 7.61
N ARG A 3 -22.13 3.49 7.04
CA ARG A 3 -21.42 4.79 6.94
C ARG A 3 -20.83 5.14 8.31
N GLY A 4 -19.49 5.22 8.42
CA GLY A 4 -18.79 5.82 9.57
C GLY A 4 -17.93 4.91 10.45
N LYS A 5 -17.87 3.59 10.22
CA LYS A 5 -17.01 2.70 11.01
C LYS A 5 -15.71 2.38 10.27
N THR A 6 -14.57 2.62 10.90
CA THR A 6 -13.27 2.12 10.44
C THR A 6 -13.20 0.62 10.66
N GLU A 7 -12.87 -0.12 9.61
CA GLU A 7 -12.72 -1.57 9.64
C GLU A 7 -11.29 -1.97 9.29
N THR A 8 -10.71 -2.90 10.05
CA THR A 8 -9.40 -3.48 9.75
C THR A 8 -9.56 -4.94 9.36
N ILE A 9 -9.11 -5.26 8.16
CA ILE A 9 -9.15 -6.60 7.57
C ILE A 9 -7.74 -7.16 7.64
N ARG A 10 -7.60 -8.38 8.17
CA ARG A 10 -6.33 -9.11 8.21
C ARG A 10 -6.36 -10.26 7.22
N ARG A 11 -5.31 -10.40 6.40
CA ARG A 11 -5.17 -11.47 5.41
C ARG A 11 -3.71 -11.89 5.29
N ARG A 12 -3.46 -13.16 5.00
CA ARG A 12 -2.09 -13.67 4.77
C ARG A 12 -1.60 -13.28 3.37
N THR A 13 -0.41 -12.69 3.30
CA THR A 13 0.29 -12.40 2.03
C THR A 13 0.85 -13.69 1.40
N TRP A 14 1.21 -13.66 0.12
CA TRP A 14 1.75 -14.83 -0.57
C TRP A 14 3.11 -15.28 0.01
N PHE A 15 3.86 -14.37 0.60
CA PHE A 15 5.14 -14.61 1.27
C PHE A 15 4.99 -14.90 2.78
N GLY A 16 3.76 -15.19 3.22
CA GLY A 16 3.50 -15.79 4.53
C GLY A 16 3.30 -14.81 5.69
N MET A 17 3.59 -13.51 5.52
CA MET A 17 3.34 -12.48 6.53
C MET A 17 1.86 -12.10 6.62
N GLU A 18 1.39 -11.72 7.81
CA GLU A 18 0.06 -11.15 7.98
C GLU A 18 0.04 -9.72 7.41
N GLY A 19 -0.87 -9.43 6.49
CA GLY A 19 -1.19 -8.09 6.03
C GLY A 19 -2.45 -7.56 6.71
N ALA A 20 -2.42 -6.29 7.10
CA ALA A 20 -3.54 -5.57 7.66
C ALA A 20 -3.92 -4.40 6.75
N VAL A 21 -5.20 -4.28 6.44
CA VAL A 21 -5.77 -3.20 5.63
C VAL A 21 -6.86 -2.53 6.45
N THR A 22 -6.73 -1.23 6.66
CA THR A 22 -7.69 -0.42 7.40
C THR A 22 -8.44 0.50 6.43
N ILE A 23 -9.77 0.43 6.45
CA ILE A 23 -10.66 1.24 5.61
C ILE A 23 -11.54 2.08 6.52
N GLY A 24 -11.33 3.39 6.51
CA GLY A 24 -12.16 4.38 7.20
C GLY A 24 -13.14 5.09 6.28
N SER A 25 -13.86 6.07 6.84
CA SER A 25 -14.69 7.00 6.06
C SER A 25 -13.82 8.04 5.35
N GLY A 26 -14.23 8.45 4.15
CA GLY A 26 -13.55 9.52 3.40
C GLY A 26 -12.21 9.08 2.81
N LEU A 27 -11.14 9.80 3.16
CA LEU A 27 -9.78 9.60 2.63
C LEU A 27 -8.86 8.77 3.54
N THR A 28 -9.41 8.22 4.63
CA THR A 28 -8.64 7.57 5.68
C THR A 28 -8.49 6.08 5.38
N HIS A 29 -7.37 5.66 4.79
CA HIS A 29 -7.00 4.25 4.71
C HIS A 29 -5.62 4.00 5.28
N GLY A 30 -5.33 2.73 5.55
CA GLY A 30 -3.99 2.28 5.90
C GLY A 30 -3.74 0.86 5.41
N ALA A 31 -2.47 0.56 5.17
CA ALA A 31 -2.02 -0.77 4.86
C ALA A 31 -0.72 -1.04 5.61
N GLY A 32 -0.50 -2.28 6.02
CA GLY A 32 0.79 -2.68 6.56
C GLY A 32 0.89 -4.16 6.89
N LEU A 33 2.01 -4.55 7.48
CA LEU A 33 2.34 -5.94 7.79
C LEU A 33 2.41 -6.15 9.31
N GLY A 34 1.78 -7.22 9.79
CA GLY A 34 1.69 -7.60 11.19
C GLY A 34 0.98 -6.54 12.04
N GLY A 35 1.70 -6.00 13.03
CA GLY A 35 1.21 -4.95 13.93
C GLY A 35 1.43 -3.52 13.42
N PHE A 36 2.15 -3.34 12.30
CA PHE A 36 2.51 -2.02 11.79
C PHE A 36 1.61 -1.66 10.61
N VAL A 37 0.79 -0.61 10.75
CA VAL A 37 -0.11 -0.10 9.71
C VAL A 37 0.25 1.35 9.43
N ILE A 38 0.53 1.67 8.17
CA ILE A 38 0.87 3.02 7.76
C ILE A 38 -0.40 3.67 7.20
N PRO A 39 -0.88 4.78 7.79
CA PRO A 39 -1.97 5.53 7.19
C PRO A 39 -1.47 6.20 5.90
N HIS A 40 -2.31 6.22 4.87
CA HIS A 40 -1.97 6.96 3.65
C HIS A 40 -3.22 7.56 2.99
N PRO A 41 -3.03 8.61 2.17
CA PRO A 41 -4.13 9.23 1.45
C PRO A 41 -4.76 8.27 0.45
N ALA A 42 -6.09 8.20 0.47
CA ALA A 42 -6.92 7.41 -0.42
C ALA A 42 -7.05 7.93 -1.86
N VAL A 43 -6.12 8.74 -2.39
CA VAL A 43 -6.35 9.51 -3.64
C VAL A 43 -6.60 8.62 -4.85
N VAL A 44 -5.73 7.63 -5.07
CA VAL A 44 -5.89 6.65 -6.16
C VAL A 44 -7.20 5.89 -6.00
N ASN A 45 -7.49 5.52 -4.77
CA ASN A 45 -8.70 4.82 -4.42
C ASN A 45 -9.96 5.67 -4.66
N TRP A 46 -9.92 6.98 -4.42
CA TRP A 46 -11.00 7.91 -4.76
C TRP A 46 -11.23 7.98 -6.27
N LEU A 47 -10.16 8.05 -7.07
CA LEU A 47 -10.24 8.03 -8.54
C LEU A 47 -10.83 6.71 -9.08
N LEU A 48 -10.32 5.57 -8.58
CA LEU A 48 -10.73 4.24 -9.05
C LEU A 48 -12.19 3.88 -8.69
N ARG A 49 -12.80 4.59 -7.74
CA ARG A 49 -14.15 4.30 -7.22
C ARG A 49 -15.29 5.04 -7.91
N GLN A 50 -14.99 5.93 -8.86
CA GLN A 50 -16.03 6.76 -9.50
C GLN A 50 -17.04 5.87 -10.24
N GLY A 51 -18.33 6.11 -10.00
CA GLY A 51 -19.42 5.36 -10.63
C GLY A 51 -19.65 3.92 -10.13
N LEU A 52 -18.85 3.44 -9.16
CA LEU A 52 -19.02 2.08 -8.61
C LEU A 52 -20.07 2.03 -7.51
N ALA A 53 -20.82 0.92 -7.46
CA ALA A 53 -21.68 0.57 -6.32
C ALA A 53 -20.84 0.34 -5.05
N ASP A 54 -21.45 0.53 -3.87
CA ASP A 54 -20.74 0.50 -2.58
C ASP A 54 -19.96 -0.80 -2.33
N ASN A 55 -20.52 -1.95 -2.72
CA ASN A 55 -19.84 -3.24 -2.60
C ASN A 55 -18.59 -3.31 -3.49
N ALA A 56 -18.68 -2.86 -4.74
CA ALA A 56 -17.56 -2.81 -5.67
C ALA A 56 -16.49 -1.83 -5.21
N ARG A 57 -16.89 -0.66 -4.69
CA ARG A 57 -15.97 0.32 -4.08
C ARG A 57 -15.20 -0.30 -2.93
N TYR A 58 -15.89 -0.99 -2.03
CA TYR A 58 -15.26 -1.66 -0.89
C TYR A 58 -14.28 -2.73 -1.34
N THR A 59 -14.72 -3.67 -2.20
CA THR A 59 -13.85 -4.74 -2.70
C THR A 59 -12.61 -4.19 -3.39
N LEU A 60 -12.77 -3.18 -4.25
CA LEU A 60 -11.65 -2.56 -4.94
C LEU A 60 -10.67 -1.89 -3.96
N THR A 61 -11.19 -1.25 -2.91
CA THR A 61 -10.38 -0.67 -1.85
C THR A 61 -9.49 -1.71 -1.20
N VAL A 62 -10.12 -2.78 -0.69
CA VAL A 62 -9.41 -3.85 0.01
C VAL A 62 -8.33 -4.44 -0.89
N THR A 63 -8.69 -4.72 -2.14
CA THR A 63 -7.76 -5.31 -3.10
C THR A 63 -6.60 -4.38 -3.44
N HIS A 64 -6.86 -3.08 -3.61
CA HIS A 64 -5.81 -2.09 -3.86
C HIS A 64 -4.83 -2.00 -2.68
N GLU A 65 -5.35 -1.78 -1.47
CA GLU A 65 -4.49 -1.62 -0.29
C GLU A 65 -3.73 -2.91 0.03
N PHE A 66 -4.35 -4.07 -0.17
CA PHE A 66 -3.68 -5.35 0.00
C PHE A 66 -2.63 -5.60 -1.10
N GLY A 67 -2.85 -5.09 -2.31
CA GLY A 67 -1.91 -5.19 -3.43
C GLY A 67 -0.57 -4.51 -3.17
N HIS A 68 -0.55 -3.40 -2.44
CA HIS A 68 0.69 -2.77 -1.95
C HIS A 68 1.51 -3.75 -1.09
N LEU A 69 0.84 -4.48 -0.21
CA LEU A 69 1.50 -5.47 0.66
C LEU A 69 2.03 -6.66 -0.14
N GLN A 70 1.26 -7.14 -1.12
CA GLN A 70 1.67 -8.26 -1.97
C GLN A 70 2.87 -7.92 -2.86
N SER A 71 3.00 -6.65 -3.27
CA SER A 71 4.11 -6.20 -4.12
C SER A 71 5.34 -5.75 -3.32
N ALA A 72 5.21 -5.55 -2.00
CA ALA A 72 6.28 -5.02 -1.15
C ALA A 72 7.61 -5.80 -1.26
N PRO A 73 7.67 -7.15 -1.22
CA PRO A 73 8.94 -7.86 -1.35
C PRO A 73 9.65 -7.59 -2.67
N LEU A 74 8.89 -7.53 -3.78
CA LEU A 74 9.43 -7.25 -5.11
C LEU A 74 9.88 -5.79 -5.24
N ALA A 75 9.11 -4.85 -4.69
CA ALA A 75 9.48 -3.43 -4.66
C ALA A 75 10.77 -3.19 -3.86
N LEU A 76 10.91 -3.86 -2.71
CA LEU A 76 12.13 -3.81 -1.90
C LEU A 76 13.34 -4.40 -2.64
N LEU A 77 13.17 -5.57 -3.27
CA LEU A 77 14.22 -6.18 -4.08
C LEU A 77 14.66 -5.27 -5.22
N TYR A 78 13.69 -4.73 -5.99
CA TYR A 78 13.95 -3.81 -7.09
C TYR A 78 14.71 -2.56 -6.62
N THR A 79 14.27 -1.95 -5.52
CA THR A 79 14.93 -0.79 -4.91
C THR A 79 16.36 -1.13 -4.49
N GLY A 80 16.58 -2.28 -3.85
CA GLY A 80 17.91 -2.75 -3.45
C GLY A 80 18.85 -2.94 -4.65
N VAL A 81 18.36 -3.54 -5.74
CA VAL A 81 19.13 -3.73 -6.97
C VAL A 81 19.49 -2.37 -7.59
N LEU A 82 18.52 -1.46 -7.72
CA LEU A 82 18.79 -0.12 -8.27
C LEU A 82 19.81 0.65 -7.44
N LEU A 83 19.70 0.60 -6.11
CA LEU A 83 20.68 1.23 -5.22
C LEU A 83 22.07 0.63 -5.45
N ALA A 84 22.19 -0.70 -5.45
CA ALA A 84 23.46 -1.38 -5.69
C ALA A 84 24.11 -0.98 -7.03
N VAL A 85 23.34 -0.94 -8.11
CA VAL A 85 23.81 -0.49 -9.43
C VAL A 85 24.25 0.97 -9.38
N THR A 86 23.47 1.85 -8.75
CA THR A 86 23.77 3.27 -8.62
C THR A 86 25.08 3.51 -7.85
N PHE A 87 25.33 2.75 -6.78
CA PHE A 87 26.59 2.78 -6.04
C PHE A 87 27.76 2.23 -6.88
N ALA A 88 27.58 1.08 -7.53
CA ALA A 88 28.63 0.44 -8.32
C ALA A 88 29.07 1.27 -9.53
N THR A 89 28.17 2.05 -10.12
CA THR A 89 28.44 2.93 -11.27
C THR A 89 28.97 4.30 -10.88
N GLY A 90 29.16 4.58 -9.59
CA GLY A 90 29.64 5.88 -9.11
C GLY A 90 28.63 7.02 -9.27
N HIS A 91 27.36 6.71 -9.57
CA HIS A 91 26.28 7.69 -9.68
C HIS A 91 25.57 7.96 -8.35
N ALA A 92 25.99 7.31 -7.26
CA ALA A 92 25.44 7.52 -5.93
C ALA A 92 25.92 8.86 -5.36
N ASN A 93 25.14 9.92 -5.60
CA ASN A 93 25.20 11.14 -4.84
C ASN A 93 24.02 11.17 -3.87
N LEU A 94 24.28 10.89 -2.58
CA LEU A 94 23.26 10.87 -1.52
C LEU A 94 22.45 12.17 -1.45
N LEU A 95 23.05 13.32 -1.81
CA LEU A 95 22.35 14.61 -1.84
C LEU A 95 21.29 14.68 -2.95
N ARG A 96 21.40 13.90 -4.04
CA ARG A 96 20.39 13.85 -5.13
C ARG A 96 19.31 12.80 -4.92
N ILE A 97 19.50 11.88 -3.98
CA ILE A 97 18.53 10.82 -3.68
C ILE A 97 17.48 11.33 -2.66
N VAL A 98 17.86 12.29 -1.82
CA VAL A 98 17.03 12.84 -0.74
C VAL A 98 16.36 14.17 -1.11
N LEU A 99 16.94 14.96 -2.02
CA LEU A 99 16.42 16.22 -2.55
C LEU A 99 15.94 16.05 -3.99
#